data_AF-A0A800AKK9-F1
#
_entry.id   AF-A0A800AKK9-F1
#
_cell.length_a   1.000
_cell.length_b   1.000
_cell.length_c   1.000
_cell.angle_alpha   90.00
_cell.angle_beta   90.00
_cell.angle_gamma   90.00
#
_symmetry.space_group_name_H-M   'P 1'
#
loop_
_entity.id
_entity.type
_entity.pdbx_description
1 polymer ?
#
loop_
_entity_poly.entity_id
_entity_poly.type
_entity_poly.pdbx_seq_one_letter_code
_entity_poly.pdbx_strand_id
1 'polypeptide(L)'
;MEYIVLLEKKKGHYRAVVPALPDCVVEGQTREDTLSRMRQAIVDKLSKVEITKIEVGAVPPCQPVEIEPSMDPWAPFIGMWKDDATWDEFQMEIAKYRKQVDKEQGDA
;
A
#
# COMPACT_ATOMS: atom_id res chain seq x y z
N MET A 1 -8.88 24.49 4.81
CA MET A 1 -8.63 23.23 4.10
C MET A 1 -7.50 22.53 4.82
N GLU A 2 -7.68 21.27 5.19
CA GLU A 2 -6.71 20.52 5.97
C GLU A 2 -6.08 19.42 5.11
N TYR A 3 -4.78 19.23 5.26
CA TYR A 3 -4.03 18.20 4.55
C TYR A 3 -3.27 17.36 5.55
N ILE A 4 -3.33 16.04 5.38
CA ILE A 4 -2.48 15.11 6.09
C ILE A 4 -1.07 15.25 5.50
N VAL A 5 -0.07 15.43 6.37
CA VAL A 5 1.33 15.55 5.99
C VAL A 5 2.11 14.43 6.65
N LEU A 6 2.78 13.61 5.84
CA LEU A 6 3.78 12.67 6.30
C LEU A 6 5.07 13.43 6.56
N LEU A 7 5.58 13.38 7.79
CA LEU A 7 6.84 14.03 8.18
C LEU A 7 7.87 12.97 8.56
N GLU A 8 8.95 12.91 7.79
CA GLU A 8 10.07 11.99 7.98
C GLU A 8 11.27 12.74 8.55
N LYS A 9 11.89 12.20 9.61
CA LYS A 9 13.17 12.71 10.11
C LYS A 9 14.31 11.95 9.45
N LYS A 10 15.14 12.66 8.67
CA LYS A 10 16.37 12.15 8.06
C LYS A 10 17.59 12.71 8.81
N LYS A 11 18.78 12.17 8.58
CA LYS A 11 20.02 12.52 9.32
C LYS A 11 20.28 14.05 9.24
N GLY A 12 19.84 14.78 10.26
CA GLY A 12 20.01 16.23 10.40
C GLY A 12 18.96 17.12 9.73
N HIS A 13 17.93 16.56 9.08
CA HIS A 13 16.87 17.35 8.43
C HIS A 13 15.53 16.61 8.45
N TYR A 14 14.47 17.32 8.09
CA TYR A 14 13.12 16.80 7.98
C TYR A 14 12.67 16.86 6.53
N ARG A 15 11.90 15.86 6.12
CA ARG A 15 11.24 15.78 4.82
C ARG A 15 9.74 15.65 5.04
N ALA A 16 8.95 16.49 4.40
CA ALA A 16 7.50 16.44 4.44
C ALA A 16 6.94 16.07 3.06
N VAL A 17 5.88 15.26 3.04
CA VAL A 17 5.14 14.87 1.83
C VAL A 17 3.64 14.92 2.13
N VAL A 18 2.84 15.36 1.17
CA VAL A 18 1.37 15.30 1.25
C VAL A 18 0.90 14.08 0.44
N PRO A 19 0.33 13.03 1.06
CA PRO A 19 -0.09 11.84 0.30
C PRO A 19 -1.10 12.13 -0.81
N ALA A 20 -1.98 13.12 -0.59
CA ALA A 20 -2.95 13.58 -1.60
C ALA A 20 -2.31 14.36 -2.77
N LEU A 21 -1.07 14.84 -2.61
CA LEU A 21 -0.30 15.59 -3.60
C LEU A 21 1.14 15.05 -3.59
N PRO A 22 1.40 13.85 -4.14
CA PRO A 22 2.67 13.14 -3.95
C PRO A 22 3.89 13.91 -4.48
N ASP A 23 3.69 14.79 -5.47
CA ASP A 23 4.73 15.67 -6.01
C ASP A 23 5.06 16.85 -5.09
N CYS A 24 4.25 17.11 -4.06
CA CYS A 24 4.46 18.19 -3.10
C CYS A 24 5.36 17.68 -1.97
N VAL A 25 6.67 17.84 -2.17
CA VAL A 25 7.73 17.42 -1.26
C VAL A 25 8.55 18.63 -0.83
N VAL A 26 8.84 18.73 0.47
CA VAL A 26 9.63 19.81 1.05
C VAL A 26 10.63 19.25 2.04
N GLU A 27 11.83 19.82 2.08
CA GLU A 27 12.84 19.52 3.09
C GLU A 27 13.18 20.79 3.90
N GLY A 28 13.50 20.61 5.19
CA GLY A 28 13.86 21.70 6.09
C GLY A 28 14.68 21.22 7.28
N GLN A 29 15.35 22.14 7.98
CA GLN A 29 16.26 21.75 9.07
C GLN A 29 15.53 21.44 10.38
N THR A 30 14.40 22.10 10.61
CA THR A 30 13.55 21.88 11.79
C THR A 30 12.17 21.42 11.38
N ARG A 31 11.44 20.82 12.31
CA ARG A 31 10.05 20.41 12.11
C ARG A 31 9.19 21.60 11.72
N GLU A 32 9.31 22.71 12.44
CA GLU A 32 8.49 23.90 12.29
C GLU A 32 8.76 24.61 10.96
N ASP A 33 10.03 24.74 10.57
CA ASP A 33 10.45 25.29 9.27
C ASP A 33 9.89 24.45 8.11
N THR A 34 10.04 23.12 8.21
CA THR A 34 9.55 22.19 7.18
C THR A 34 8.03 22.27 7.02
N LEU A 35 7.29 22.34 8.13
CA LEU A 35 5.83 22.49 8.09
C LEU A 35 5.41 23.85 7.54
N SER A 36 6.13 24.93 7.89
CA SER A 36 5.87 26.26 7.34
C SER A 36 6.05 26.29 5.82
N ARG A 37 7.17 25.75 5.33
CA ARG A 37 7.47 25.61 3.90
C ARG A 37 6.47 24.71 3.20
N MET A 38 6.04 23.62 3.84
CA MET A 38 5.00 22.73 3.29
C MET A 38 3.67 23.46 3.08
N ARG A 39 3.25 24.30 4.03
CA ARG A 39 2.04 25.12 3.86
C ARG A 39 2.16 26.03 2.63
N GLN A 40 3.29 26.70 2.46
CA GLN A 40 3.52 27.56 1.30
C GLN A 40 3.51 26.76 0.00
N ALA A 41 4.18 25.59 -0.03
CA ALA A 41 4.22 24.72 -1.20
C ALA A 41 2.83 24.24 -1.63
N ILE A 42 1.96 23.90 -0.66
CA ILE A 42 0.57 23.53 -0.92
C ILE A 42 -0.20 24.71 -1.53
N VAL A 43 -0.10 25.91 -0.92
CA VAL A 43 -0.78 27.11 -1.43
C VAL A 43 -0.33 27.43 -2.86
N ASP A 44 0.98 27.43 -3.10
CA ASP A 44 1.56 27.72 -4.40
C ASP A 44 1.13 26.69 -5.46
N LYS A 45 1.07 25.41 -5.10
CA LYS A 45 0.59 24.35 -6.00
C LYS A 45 -0.87 24.54 -6.33
N LEU A 46 -1.72 24.72 -5.30
CA LEU A 46 -3.16 24.89 -5.46
C LEU A 46 -3.53 26.14 -6.26
N SER A 47 -2.73 27.21 -6.18
CA SER A 47 -2.94 28.41 -7.01
C SER A 47 -2.72 28.18 -8.52
N LYS A 48 -2.04 27.10 -8.90
CA LYS A 48 -1.63 26.81 -10.29
C LYS A 48 -2.33 25.59 -10.88
N VAL A 49 -3.14 24.88 -10.10
CA VAL A 49 -3.77 23.63 -10.54
C VAL A 49 -5.28 23.74 -10.45
N GLU A 50 -5.95 23.09 -11.39
CA GLU A 50 -7.38 22.87 -11.36
C GLU A 50 -7.63 21.41 -10.95
N ILE A 51 -8.47 21.22 -9.93
CA ILE A 51 -8.91 19.87 -9.54
C ILE A 51 -10.12 19.54 -10.40
N THR A 52 -9.93 18.66 -11.38
CA THR A 52 -11.02 18.19 -12.24
C THR A 52 -11.29 16.70 -12.03
N LYS A 53 -12.55 16.31 -12.20
CA LYS A 53 -12.97 14.90 -12.15
C LYS A 53 -13.12 14.40 -13.59
N ILE A 54 -12.34 13.39 -13.95
CA ILE A 54 -12.50 12.69 -15.21
C ILE A 54 -13.29 11.41 -14.92
N GLU A 55 -14.47 11.31 -15.53
CA GLU A 55 -15.22 10.07 -15.56
C GLU A 55 -14.64 9.18 -16.65
N VAL A 56 -13.86 8.20 -16.23
CA VAL A 56 -13.45 7.13 -17.13
C VAL A 56 -14.67 6.24 -17.31
N GLY A 57 -15.12 6.07 -18.56
CA GLY A 57 -16.18 5.11 -18.89
C GLY A 57 -15.81 3.71 -18.42
N ALA A 58 -16.78 2.79 -18.44
CA ALA A 58 -16.56 1.41 -18.01
C ALA A 58 -15.27 0.85 -18.61
N VAL A 59 -14.24 0.71 -17.76
CA VAL A 59 -13.03 -0.01 -18.13
C VAL A 59 -13.51 -1.43 -18.40
N PRO A 60 -13.15 -2.06 -19.53
CA PRO A 60 -13.37 -3.48 -19.68
C PRO A 60 -12.83 -4.17 -18.43
N PRO A 61 -13.56 -5.13 -17.83
CA PRO A 61 -13.03 -5.87 -16.68
C PRO A 61 -11.61 -6.32 -17.03
N CYS A 62 -10.66 -6.19 -16.08
CA CYS A 62 -9.28 -6.64 -16.26
C CYS A 62 -9.33 -8.00 -16.93
N GLN A 63 -9.02 -8.02 -18.23
CA GLN A 63 -9.10 -9.26 -18.97
C GLN A 63 -8.02 -10.15 -18.37
N PRO A 64 -8.32 -11.42 -18.06
CA PRO A 64 -7.29 -12.36 -17.69
C PRO A 64 -6.21 -12.25 -18.76
N VAL A 65 -5.00 -11.86 -18.35
CA VAL A 65 -3.86 -12.00 -19.23
C VAL A 65 -3.77 -13.50 -19.45
N GLU A 66 -3.97 -13.96 -20.69
CA GLU A 66 -3.68 -15.33 -21.08
C GLU A 66 -2.16 -15.49 -20.99
N ILE A 67 -1.66 -15.71 -19.77
CA ILE A 67 -0.30 -16.13 -19.54
C ILE A 67 -0.27 -17.56 -20.05
N GLU A 68 0.46 -17.80 -21.14
CA GLU A 68 0.72 -19.18 -21.53
C GLU A 68 1.27 -19.92 -20.30
N PRO A 69 0.77 -21.12 -19.96
CA PRO A 69 1.25 -21.87 -18.78
C PRO A 69 2.77 -22.08 -18.77
N SER A 70 3.43 -21.96 -19.93
CA SER A 70 4.88 -21.99 -20.12
C SER A 70 5.62 -20.77 -19.56
N MET A 71 4.92 -19.65 -19.32
CA MET A 71 5.47 -18.38 -18.87
C MET A 71 5.15 -18.05 -17.40
N ASP A 72 4.26 -18.80 -16.73
CA ASP A 72 3.98 -18.61 -15.31
C ASP A 72 5.00 -19.40 -14.45
N PRO A 73 5.88 -18.72 -13.68
CA PRO A 73 6.80 -19.40 -12.76
C PRO A 73 6.09 -20.29 -11.73
N TRP A 74 4.79 -20.08 -11.49
CA TRP A 74 3.98 -20.86 -10.58
C TRP A 74 3.28 -22.07 -11.21
N ALA A 75 3.28 -22.18 -12.55
CA ALA A 75 2.65 -23.31 -13.25
C ALA A 75 3.08 -24.69 -12.74
N PRO A 76 4.36 -24.95 -12.39
CA PRO A 76 4.79 -26.25 -11.87
C PRO A 76 4.18 -26.65 -10.53
N PHE A 77 3.64 -25.69 -9.77
CA PHE A 77 3.15 -25.89 -8.41
C PHE A 77 1.62 -26.03 -8.35
N ILE A 78 0.91 -25.77 -9.46
CA ILE A 78 -0.55 -25.87 -9.52
C ILE A 78 -0.97 -27.32 -9.24
N GLY A 79 -1.68 -27.54 -8.14
CA GLY A 79 -2.20 -28.86 -7.76
C GLY A 79 -1.14 -29.81 -7.19
N MET A 80 0.05 -29.33 -6.83
CA MET A 80 1.15 -30.20 -6.36
C MET A 80 0.82 -31.00 -5.08
N TRP A 81 -0.20 -30.61 -4.31
CA TRP A 81 -0.67 -31.32 -3.11
C TRP A 81 -2.01 -32.03 -3.29
N LYS A 82 -2.55 -32.10 -4.52
CA LYS A 82 -3.89 -32.66 -4.77
C LYS A 82 -4.01 -34.12 -4.30
N ASP A 83 -2.96 -34.90 -4.49
CA ASP A 83 -2.92 -36.32 -4.15
C ASP A 83 -2.01 -36.62 -2.94
N ASP A 84 -1.65 -35.59 -2.15
CA ASP A 84 -0.85 -35.75 -0.94
C ASP A 84 -1.70 -36.32 0.20
N ALA A 85 -1.37 -37.54 0.65
CA ALA A 85 -2.08 -38.25 1.71
C ALA A 85 -2.04 -37.55 3.07
N THR A 86 -1.09 -36.63 3.27
CA THR A 86 -0.91 -35.87 4.51
C THR A 86 -1.60 -34.50 4.49
N TRP A 87 -2.20 -34.12 3.35
CA TRP A 87 -2.78 -32.79 3.16
C TRP A 87 -3.87 -32.45 4.20
N ASP A 88 -4.75 -33.41 4.49
CA ASP A 88 -5.83 -33.21 5.47
C ASP A 88 -5.28 -32.99 6.89
N GLU A 89 -4.23 -33.73 7.28
CA GLU A 89 -3.56 -33.56 8.57
C GLU A 89 -2.89 -32.19 8.67
N PHE A 90 -2.21 -31.76 7.61
CA PHE A 90 -1.62 -30.43 7.53
C PHE A 90 -2.67 -29.33 7.71
N GLN A 91 -3.82 -29.41 7.02
CA GLN A 91 -4.92 -28.44 7.16
C GLN A 91 -5.47 -28.40 8.60
N MET A 92 -5.61 -29.56 9.25
CA MET A 92 -6.06 -29.64 10.63
C MET A 92 -5.11 -28.94 11.60
N GLU A 93 -3.80 -29.17 11.49
CA GLU A 93 -2.81 -28.53 12.38
C GLU A 93 -2.72 -27.01 12.13
N ILE A 94 -2.82 -26.55 10.88
CA ILE A 94 -2.89 -25.11 10.56
C ILE A 94 -4.14 -24.47 11.19
N ALA A 95 -5.29 -25.14 11.11
CA ALA A 95 -6.54 -24.64 11.72
C ALA A 95 -6.44 -24.56 13.24
N LYS A 96 -5.79 -25.55 13.87
CA LYS A 96 -5.53 -25.56 15.32
C LYS A 96 -4.60 -24.43 15.74
N TYR A 97 -3.51 -24.21 15.00
CA TYR A 97 -2.57 -23.12 15.24
C TYR A 97 -3.26 -21.74 15.13
N ARG A 98 -4.06 -21.50 14.09
CA ARG A 98 -4.81 -20.24 13.92
C ARG A 98 -5.72 -19.96 15.12
N LYS A 99 -6.47 -20.96 15.59
CA LYS A 99 -7.31 -20.83 16.79
C LYS A 99 -6.52 -20.48 18.05
N GLN A 100 -5.31 -21.02 18.19
CA GLN A 100 -4.44 -20.70 19.32
C GLN A 100 -3.97 -19.24 19.25
N VAL A 101 -3.51 -18.80 18.09
CA VAL A 101 -3.07 -17.41 17.86
C VAL A 101 -4.22 -16.42 18.09
N ASP A 102 -5.42 -16.71 17.56
CA ASP A 102 -6.59 -15.85 17.76
C ASP A 102 -6.97 -15.74 19.25
N LYS A 103 -6.82 -16.82 20.01
CA LYS A 103 -7.05 -16.83 21.46
C LYS A 103 -6.00 -16.01 22.22
N GLU A 104 -4.74 -16.10 21.81
CA GLU A 104 -3.63 -15.33 22.41
C GLU A 104 -3.68 -13.84 22.06
N GLN A 105 -4.26 -13.47 20.92
CA GLN A 105 -4.40 -12.07 20.47
C GLN A 105 -5.73 -11.41 20.88
N GLY A 106 -6.74 -12.19 21.32
CA GLY A 106 -8.05 -11.70 21.74
C GLY A 106 -8.20 -11.34 23.23
N ASP A 107 -7.19 -11.56 24.06
CA ASP A 107 -7.16 -11.18 25.49
C ASP A 107 -6.39 -9.84 25.71
N ALA A 108 -6.76 -8.79 24.97
CA ALA A 108 -6.29 -7.41 25.15
C ALA A 108 -7.45 -6.41 25.25
#